data_AF-A0A5J6QP09-F1
#
_entry.id   AF-A0A5J6QP09-F1
#
_cell.length_a   1.000
_cell.length_b   1.000
_cell.length_c   1.000
_cell.angle_alpha   90.00
_cell.angle_beta   90.00
_cell.angle_gamma   90.00
#
_symmetry.space_group_name_H-M   'P 1'
#
loop_
_entity.id
_entity.type
_entity.pdbx_description
1 polymer ?
#
loop_
_entity_poly.entity_id
_entity_poly.type
_entity_poly.pdbx_seq_one_letter_code
_entity_poly.pdbx_strand_id
1 'polypeptide(L)'
;MTDTTQSADAYVLVVEADADPVLVEGGDDYAITQEQTEVVVIAAAEQGPPGPQGIPGPAGGSSLQRLAGEVVSALRVLYEVDGEVFALDYRDAEHIDLLLGVSLTAADAGQPLNIQRTGVIEDVGWSWQPGRIWLGIDGQLTQTPPVDGFDVLLGAAVSATRITLNLQDPIDLE
;
A
#
# COMPACT_ATOMS: atom_id res chain seq x y z
N MET A 1 28.26 40.34 57.73
CA MET A 1 28.28 39.01 57.10
C MET A 1 28.57 38.00 58.18
N THR A 2 27.53 37.34 58.66
CA THR A 2 27.62 36.11 59.46
C THR A 2 26.36 35.34 59.13
N ASP A 3 26.52 34.46 58.15
CA ASP A 3 25.54 33.51 57.66
C ASP A 3 25.25 32.53 58.80
N THR A 4 23.98 32.43 59.22
CA THR A 4 23.56 31.48 60.25
C THR A 4 22.73 30.41 59.55
N THR A 5 23.38 29.30 59.22
CA THR A 5 22.74 28.10 58.69
C THR A 5 21.85 27.50 59.78
N GLN A 6 20.52 27.62 59.66
CA GLN A 6 19.59 26.92 60.53
C GLN A 6 19.10 25.66 59.82
N SER A 7 19.69 24.52 60.19
CA SER A 7 19.22 23.18 59.84
C SER A 7 17.86 22.95 60.50
N ALA A 8 16.86 22.56 59.72
CA ALA A 8 15.57 22.13 60.24
C ALA A 8 15.64 20.62 60.52
N ASP A 9 15.82 20.25 61.80
CA ASP A 9 15.79 18.86 62.23
C ASP A 9 14.34 18.35 62.25
N ALA A 10 14.13 17.15 61.71
CA ALA A 10 12.82 16.50 61.69
C ALA A 10 12.45 16.00 63.10
N TYR A 11 11.29 16.45 63.61
CA TYR A 11 10.73 15.93 64.85
C TYR A 11 9.60 14.94 64.55
N VAL A 12 9.62 13.80 65.23
CA VAL A 12 8.54 12.81 65.21
C VAL A 12 7.58 13.11 66.37
N LEU A 13 6.32 13.35 66.04
CA LEU A 13 5.24 13.47 67.02
C LEU A 13 4.67 12.08 67.29
N VAL A 14 4.80 11.58 68.51
CA VAL A 14 4.11 10.35 68.95
C VAL A 14 2.86 10.78 69.69
N VAL A 15 1.70 10.41 69.16
CA VAL A 15 0.40 10.60 69.83
C VAL A 15 0.05 9.27 70.48
N GLU A 16 0.21 9.16 71.79
CA GLU A 16 -0.28 8.01 72.56
C GLU A 16 -1.79 8.19 72.79
N ALA A 17 -2.57 7.24 72.26
CA ALA A 17 -3.98 7.12 72.61
C ALA A 17 -4.09 6.27 73.88
N ASP A 18 -4.70 6.85 74.92
CA ASP A 18 -5.00 6.16 76.17
C ASP A 18 -6.07 5.09 75.86
N ALA A 19 -5.69 3.81 75.93
CA ALA A 19 -6.58 2.68 75.71
C ALA A 19 -6.48 1.72 76.90
N ASP A 20 -7.62 1.39 77.49
CA ASP A 20 -7.73 0.43 78.60
C ASP A 20 -7.13 -0.94 78.20
N PRO A 21 -6.33 -1.59 79.06
CA PRO A 21 -5.70 -2.86 78.73
C PRO A 21 -6.75 -3.98 78.65
N VAL A 22 -6.94 -4.55 77.45
CA VAL A 22 -7.64 -5.83 77.27
C VAL A 22 -6.66 -6.96 77.52
N LEU A 23 -6.93 -7.78 78.53
CA LEU A 23 -6.27 -9.06 78.75
C LEU A 23 -6.67 -10.01 77.61
N VAL A 24 -5.71 -10.39 76.76
CA VAL A 24 -5.87 -11.51 75.82
C VAL A 24 -5.16 -12.71 76.43
N GLU A 25 -5.95 -13.68 76.87
CA GLU A 25 -5.50 -14.98 77.38
C GLU A 25 -4.97 -15.84 76.22
N GLY A 26 -3.92 -16.62 76.50
CA GLY A 26 -3.05 -17.25 75.50
C GLY A 26 -3.75 -18.12 74.46
N GLY A 27 -3.31 -17.97 73.21
CA GLY A 27 -3.54 -18.91 72.13
C GLY A 27 -2.19 -19.29 71.53
N ASP A 28 -2.03 -20.57 71.20
CA ASP A 28 -0.78 -21.19 70.76
C ASP A 28 -0.06 -20.43 69.64
N ASP A 29 1.26 -20.30 69.78
CA ASP A 29 2.13 -19.73 68.74
C ASP A 29 2.21 -20.69 67.54
N TYR A 30 1.75 -20.25 66.36
CA TYR A 30 1.97 -20.96 65.11
C TYR A 30 2.97 -20.21 64.23
N ALA A 31 4.05 -20.90 63.85
CA ALA A 31 4.97 -20.43 62.82
C ALA A 31 4.36 -20.70 61.43
N ILE A 32 3.95 -19.65 60.73
CA ILE A 32 3.53 -19.69 59.33
C ILE A 32 4.72 -19.37 58.42
N THR A 33 5.06 -20.29 57.51
CA THR A 33 5.98 -20.02 56.41
C THR A 33 5.19 -19.35 55.28
N GLN A 34 5.41 -18.06 55.03
CA GLN A 34 4.86 -17.41 53.83
C GLN A 34 5.79 -17.70 52.66
N GLU A 35 5.29 -18.42 51.66
CA GLU A 35 5.92 -18.41 50.34
C GLU A 35 5.61 -17.07 49.67
N GLN A 36 6.57 -16.14 49.73
CA GLN A 36 6.51 -14.92 48.93
C GLN A 36 6.70 -15.30 47.46
N THR A 37 5.62 -15.26 46.68
CA THR A 37 5.73 -15.33 45.23
C THR A 37 6.37 -14.03 44.74
N GLU A 38 7.56 -14.10 44.16
CA GLU A 38 8.23 -12.97 43.55
C GLU A 38 7.44 -12.55 42.29
N VAL A 39 6.71 -11.45 42.39
CA VAL A 39 5.96 -10.89 41.25
C VAL A 39 6.92 -10.05 40.41
N VAL A 40 7.37 -10.62 39.29
CA VAL A 40 8.09 -9.86 38.25
C VAL A 40 7.06 -9.08 37.44
N VAL A 41 7.04 -7.75 37.62
CA VAL A 41 6.22 -6.84 36.79
C VAL A 41 6.93 -6.66 35.45
N ILE A 42 6.45 -7.32 34.41
CA ILE A 42 6.88 -7.03 33.04
C ILE A 42 6.19 -5.72 32.65
N ALA A 43 6.96 -4.63 32.51
CA ALA A 43 6.43 -3.36 32.02
C ALA A 43 5.71 -3.58 30.68
N ALA A 44 4.51 -3.01 30.53
CA ALA A 44 3.77 -3.10 29.28
C ALA A 44 4.63 -2.55 28.14
N ALA A 45 4.83 -3.34 27.08
CA ALA A 45 5.52 -2.86 25.89
C ALA A 45 4.69 -1.73 25.27
N GLU A 46 5.30 -0.55 25.11
CA GLU A 46 4.66 0.55 24.40
C GLU A 46 4.60 0.22 22.91
N GLN A 47 3.45 0.46 22.27
CA GLN A 47 3.33 0.36 20.82
C GLN A 47 4.32 1.35 20.21
N GLY A 48 5.14 0.89 19.26
CA GLY A 48 6.01 1.77 18.49
C GLY A 48 5.19 2.87 17.78
N PRO A 49 5.82 4.00 17.42
CA PRO A 49 5.13 5.05 16.68
C PRO A 49 4.48 4.46 15.42
N PRO A 50 3.32 5.00 14.98
CA PRO A 50 2.75 4.64 13.69
C PRO A 50 3.83 4.67 12.60
N GLY A 51 3.83 3.66 11.74
CA GLY A 51 4.79 3.62 10.64
C GLY A 51 4.68 4.86 9.74
N PRO A 52 5.72 5.18 8.95
CA PRO A 52 5.62 6.25 7.98
C PRO A 52 4.44 6.01 7.04
N GLN A 53 3.74 7.08 6.66
CA GLN A 53 2.69 7.00 5.63
C GLN A 53 3.27 6.34 4.38
N GLY A 54 2.54 5.37 3.81
CA GLY A 54 2.96 4.69 2.58
C GLY A 54 3.13 5.65 1.40
N ILE A 55 3.86 5.20 0.37
CA ILE A 55 3.96 5.95 -0.90
C ILE A 55 2.56 6.37 -1.38
N PRO A 56 2.35 7.64 -1.77
CA PRO A 56 1.09 8.07 -2.38
C PRO A 56 0.69 7.10 -3.49
N GLY A 57 -0.57 6.64 -3.47
CA GLY A 57 -1.11 5.85 -4.57
C GLY A 57 -1.02 6.63 -5.89
N PRO A 58 -1.00 5.95 -7.04
CA PRO A 58 -0.95 6.63 -8.33
C PRO A 58 -2.12 7.61 -8.48
N ALA A 59 -1.88 8.70 -9.22
CA ALA A 59 -2.90 9.69 -9.53
C ALA A 59 -4.13 9.00 -10.13
N GLY A 60 -5.33 9.39 -9.67
CA GLY A 60 -6.61 8.72 -9.96
C GLY A 60 -6.86 8.43 -11.44
N GLY A 61 -6.42 7.27 -11.89
CA GLY A 61 -6.91 6.53 -13.04
C GLY A 61 -7.70 5.33 -12.54
N SER A 62 -8.61 4.80 -13.36
CA SER A 62 -9.26 3.52 -13.04
C SER A 62 -8.22 2.39 -13.18
N SER A 63 -7.47 2.15 -12.11
CA SER A 63 -6.56 1.02 -12.03
C SER A 63 -7.29 -0.22 -11.52
N LEU A 64 -7.03 -1.35 -12.14
CA LEU A 64 -7.59 -2.64 -11.76
C LEU A 64 -6.48 -3.70 -11.80
N GLN A 65 -6.67 -4.76 -11.02
CA GLN A 65 -5.77 -5.90 -10.99
C GLN A 65 -6.46 -7.12 -11.62
N ARG A 66 -5.71 -7.84 -12.47
CA ARG A 66 -6.11 -9.10 -13.11
C ARG A 66 -4.97 -10.11 -13.06
N LEU A 67 -5.25 -11.36 -13.40
CA LEU A 67 -4.22 -12.39 -13.55
C LEU A 67 -3.74 -12.41 -15.01
N ALA A 68 -2.44 -12.35 -15.22
CA ALA A 68 -1.89 -12.49 -16.57
C ALA A 68 -2.09 -13.95 -17.04
N GLY A 69 -2.68 -14.15 -18.22
CA GLY A 69 -2.80 -15.47 -18.84
C GLY A 69 -1.52 -15.90 -19.56
N GLU A 70 -0.59 -14.97 -19.77
CA GLU A 70 0.72 -15.19 -20.38
C GLU A 70 1.79 -14.32 -19.70
N VAL A 71 3.05 -14.42 -20.15
CA VAL A 71 4.09 -13.47 -19.74
C VAL A 71 3.83 -12.13 -20.41
N VAL A 72 3.53 -11.10 -19.62
CA VAL A 72 3.19 -9.76 -20.10
C VAL A 72 4.23 -8.76 -19.61
N SER A 73 4.77 -7.97 -20.54
CA SER A 73 5.61 -6.82 -20.20
C SER A 73 4.78 -5.63 -19.72
N ALA A 74 5.42 -4.71 -18.99
CA ALA A 74 4.79 -3.41 -18.71
C ALA A 74 4.53 -2.63 -20.02
N LEU A 75 3.56 -1.72 -19.95
CA LEU A 75 3.19 -0.79 -21.03
C LEU A 75 2.67 -1.47 -22.29
N ARG A 76 1.91 -2.56 -22.10
CA ARG A 76 1.20 -3.29 -23.17
C ARG A 76 -0.29 -3.06 -23.08
N VAL A 77 -0.94 -2.89 -24.22
CA VAL A 77 -2.40 -2.91 -24.33
C VAL A 77 -2.86 -4.35 -24.24
N LEU A 78 -3.91 -4.58 -23.46
CA LEU A 78 -4.39 -5.89 -23.10
C LEU A 78 -5.87 -6.06 -23.44
N TYR A 79 -6.26 -7.31 -23.64
CA TYR A 79 -7.66 -7.74 -23.58
C TYR A 79 -7.86 -8.72 -22.41
N GLU A 80 -9.12 -8.95 -22.04
CA GLU A 80 -9.51 -9.91 -21.00
C GLU A 80 -10.47 -10.94 -21.55
N VAL A 81 -10.18 -12.22 -21.32
CA VAL A 81 -11.06 -13.35 -21.64
C VAL A 81 -10.96 -14.37 -20.52
N ASP A 82 -12.10 -14.95 -20.13
CA ASP A 82 -12.20 -15.97 -19.06
C ASP A 82 -11.51 -15.62 -17.72
N GLY A 83 -11.35 -14.32 -17.43
CA GLY A 83 -10.75 -13.82 -16.19
C GLY A 83 -9.22 -13.71 -16.19
N GLU A 84 -8.59 -13.99 -17.33
CA GLU A 84 -7.17 -13.81 -17.58
C GLU A 84 -6.94 -12.71 -18.62
N VAL A 85 -5.76 -12.08 -18.57
CA VAL A 85 -5.39 -10.99 -19.49
C VAL A 85 -4.19 -11.34 -20.36
N PHE A 86 -4.26 -10.90 -21.62
CA PHE A 86 -3.29 -11.20 -22.67
C PHE A 86 -2.96 -9.93 -23.45
N ALA A 87 -1.82 -9.88 -24.12
CA ALA A 87 -1.46 -8.77 -24.99
C ALA A 87 -2.37 -8.72 -26.23
N LEU A 88 -2.91 -7.55 -26.55
CA LEU A 88 -3.81 -7.38 -27.69
C LEU A 88 -3.04 -6.96 -28.94
N ASP A 89 -3.19 -7.70 -30.04
CA ASP A 89 -2.68 -7.26 -31.34
C ASP A 89 -3.75 -6.47 -32.12
N TYR A 90 -3.34 -5.42 -32.84
CA TYR A 90 -4.26 -4.63 -33.66
C TYR A 90 -4.87 -5.40 -34.84
N ARG A 91 -4.37 -6.59 -35.17
CA ARG A 91 -4.93 -7.51 -36.17
C ARG A 91 -5.78 -8.63 -35.57
N ASP A 92 -5.92 -8.70 -34.25
CA ASP A 92 -6.68 -9.76 -33.59
C ASP A 92 -8.19 -9.50 -33.67
N ALA A 93 -8.79 -9.88 -34.79
CA ALA A 93 -10.24 -9.74 -35.01
C ALA A 93 -11.09 -10.55 -34.01
N GLU A 94 -10.54 -11.57 -33.35
CA GLU A 94 -11.28 -12.38 -32.38
C GLU A 94 -11.43 -11.66 -31.05
N HIS A 95 -10.42 -10.88 -30.64
CA HIS A 95 -10.37 -10.27 -29.31
C HIS A 95 -10.35 -8.73 -29.30
N ILE A 96 -10.34 -8.05 -30.45
CA ILE A 96 -10.22 -6.58 -30.52
C ILE A 96 -11.27 -5.83 -29.69
N ASP A 97 -12.51 -6.35 -29.68
CA ASP A 97 -13.64 -5.77 -28.94
C ASP A 97 -13.55 -6.01 -27.42
N LEU A 98 -12.60 -6.81 -26.96
CA LEU A 98 -12.35 -7.13 -25.55
C LEU A 98 -11.24 -6.25 -24.93
N LEU A 99 -10.88 -5.16 -25.59
CA LEU A 99 -9.87 -4.21 -25.11
C LEU A 99 -10.15 -3.77 -23.66
N LEU A 100 -9.17 -4.01 -22.79
CA LEU A 100 -9.27 -3.74 -21.37
C LEU A 100 -8.56 -2.43 -21.00
N GLY A 101 -7.26 -2.32 -21.30
CA GLY A 101 -6.42 -1.19 -20.87
C GLY A 101 -4.93 -1.46 -21.05
N VAL A 102 -4.07 -0.66 -20.40
CA VAL A 102 -2.61 -0.74 -20.51
C VAL A 102 -1.99 -1.29 -19.23
N SER A 103 -1.07 -2.24 -19.32
CA SER A 103 -0.30 -2.76 -18.18
C SER A 103 0.64 -1.69 -17.60
N LEU A 104 0.67 -1.57 -16.28
CA LEU A 104 1.61 -0.70 -15.55
C LEU A 104 2.82 -1.46 -15.00
N THR A 105 2.70 -2.78 -14.87
CA THR A 105 3.75 -3.67 -14.39
C THR A 105 3.97 -4.80 -15.39
N ALA A 106 5.09 -5.50 -15.29
CA ALA A 106 5.26 -6.80 -15.93
C ALA A 106 4.76 -7.91 -14.99
N ALA A 107 4.33 -9.04 -15.54
CA ALA A 107 3.94 -10.22 -14.78
C ALA A 107 4.19 -11.49 -15.60
N ASP A 108 4.54 -12.58 -14.90
CA ASP A 108 4.49 -13.93 -15.46
C ASP A 108 3.05 -14.46 -15.48
N ALA A 109 2.80 -15.52 -16.26
CA ALA A 109 1.49 -16.17 -16.28
C ALA A 109 1.03 -16.61 -14.88
N GLY A 110 -0.26 -16.39 -14.59
CA GLY A 110 -0.90 -16.61 -13.31
C GLY A 110 -0.56 -15.58 -12.23
N GLN A 111 0.28 -14.57 -12.52
CA GLN A 111 0.63 -13.53 -11.54
C GLN A 111 -0.26 -12.29 -11.67
N PRO A 112 -0.46 -11.52 -10.58
CA PRO A 112 -1.21 -10.28 -10.62
C PRO A 112 -0.54 -9.22 -11.52
N LEU A 113 -1.35 -8.59 -12.36
CA LEU A 113 -0.98 -7.54 -13.29
C LEU A 113 -1.81 -6.28 -13.02
N ASN A 114 -1.14 -5.13 -12.85
CA ASN A 114 -1.81 -3.85 -12.68
C ASN A 114 -2.09 -3.20 -14.03
N ILE A 115 -3.32 -2.76 -14.24
CA ILE A 115 -3.81 -2.28 -15.54
C ILE A 115 -4.49 -0.94 -15.33
N GLN A 116 -4.24 0.02 -16.22
CA GLN A 116 -4.86 1.34 -16.21
C GLN A 116 -5.71 1.54 -17.46
N ARG A 117 -6.98 1.93 -17.28
CA ARG A 117 -7.90 2.18 -18.40
C ARG A 117 -8.06 3.65 -18.75
N THR A 118 -7.83 4.55 -17.78
CA THR A 118 -8.07 5.99 -17.93
C THR A 118 -7.03 6.81 -17.17
N GLY A 119 -6.93 8.09 -17.54
CA GLY A 119 -6.04 9.04 -16.87
C GLY A 119 -4.67 9.11 -17.54
N VAL A 120 -3.64 9.44 -16.77
CA VAL A 120 -2.30 9.73 -17.28
C VAL A 120 -1.36 8.56 -16.97
N ILE A 121 -0.51 8.21 -17.94
CA ILE A 121 0.65 7.33 -17.73
C ILE A 121 1.91 8.15 -18.01
N GLU A 122 2.91 7.97 -17.15
CA GLU A 122 4.24 8.57 -17.27
C GLU A 122 5.32 7.50 -17.30
N ASP A 123 6.26 7.62 -18.22
CA ASP A 123 7.46 6.77 -18.27
C ASP A 123 8.65 7.56 -18.79
N VAL A 124 9.77 7.49 -18.06
CA VAL A 124 11.00 8.25 -18.36
C VAL A 124 11.78 7.68 -19.55
N GLY A 125 11.55 6.43 -19.92
CA GLY A 125 12.14 5.77 -21.08
C GLY A 125 11.47 6.15 -22.41
N TRP A 126 10.33 6.84 -22.37
CA TRP A 126 9.66 7.32 -23.57
C TRP A 126 10.31 8.58 -24.16
N SER A 127 10.11 8.74 -25.47
CA SER A 127 10.57 9.89 -26.25
C SER A 127 9.52 10.33 -27.28
N TRP A 128 8.25 10.34 -26.85
CA TRP A 128 7.13 10.69 -27.71
C TRP A 128 7.20 12.13 -28.25
N GLN A 129 6.56 12.36 -29.39
CA GLN A 129 6.17 13.71 -29.77
C GLN A 129 4.73 13.96 -29.31
N PRO A 130 4.33 15.20 -28.97
CA PRO A 130 2.92 15.48 -28.72
C PRO A 130 2.05 15.05 -29.90
N GLY A 131 1.06 14.19 -29.66
CA GLY A 131 0.29 13.57 -30.74
C GLY A 131 -0.43 12.29 -30.32
N ARG A 132 -1.17 11.71 -31.26
CA ARG A 132 -1.98 10.49 -31.03
C ARG A 132 -1.11 9.27 -30.74
N ILE A 133 -1.68 8.34 -30.00
CA ILE A 133 -1.09 7.03 -29.66
C ILE A 133 -2.09 5.95 -30.05
N TRP A 134 -1.62 4.97 -30.81
CA TRP A 134 -2.39 3.87 -31.35
C TRP A 134 -1.92 2.53 -30.81
N LEU A 135 -2.81 1.54 -30.91
CA LEU A 135 -2.47 0.13 -30.74
C LEU A 135 -1.57 -0.34 -31.88
N GLY A 136 -0.49 -1.04 -31.53
CA GLY A 136 0.40 -1.71 -32.47
C GLY A 136 0.47 -3.21 -32.23
N ILE A 137 1.49 -3.83 -32.81
CA ILE A 137 1.77 -5.27 -32.70
C ILE A 137 1.98 -5.67 -31.24
N ASP A 138 1.45 -6.82 -30.81
CA ASP A 138 1.61 -7.38 -29.45
C ASP A 138 1.39 -6.35 -28.32
N GLY A 139 0.33 -5.54 -28.44
CA GLY A 139 -0.04 -4.55 -27.44
C GLY A 139 0.88 -3.33 -27.35
N GLN A 140 1.77 -3.11 -28.32
CA GLN A 140 2.68 -1.95 -28.29
C GLN A 140 1.92 -0.63 -28.44
N LEU A 141 2.40 0.39 -27.75
CA LEU A 141 2.01 1.79 -27.99
C LEU A 141 2.82 2.35 -29.16
N THR A 142 2.17 2.99 -30.14
CA THR A 142 2.85 3.56 -31.31
C THR A 142 2.29 4.91 -31.74
N GLN A 143 3.08 5.73 -32.44
CA GLN A 143 2.65 6.97 -33.12
C GLN A 143 2.48 6.81 -34.64
N THR A 144 2.61 5.59 -35.13
CA THR A 144 2.29 5.26 -36.53
C THR A 144 0.90 4.64 -36.55
N PRO A 145 -0.10 5.28 -37.18
CA PRO A 145 -1.42 4.67 -37.30
C PRO A 145 -1.35 3.38 -38.12
N PRO A 146 -2.15 2.36 -37.77
CA PRO A 146 -2.33 1.17 -38.60
C PRO A 146 -2.78 1.53 -40.02
N VAL A 147 -2.42 0.68 -40.98
CA VAL A 147 -2.84 0.81 -42.40
C VAL A 147 -3.69 -0.39 -42.86
N ASP A 148 -3.93 -1.32 -41.94
CA ASP A 148 -4.68 -2.57 -42.08
C ASP A 148 -5.19 -2.98 -40.69
N GLY A 149 -6.00 -4.04 -40.61
CA GLY A 149 -6.56 -4.50 -39.33
C GLY A 149 -7.42 -3.41 -38.67
N PHE A 150 -7.25 -3.21 -37.36
CA PHE A 150 -8.04 -2.24 -36.60
C PHE A 150 -7.22 -1.00 -36.21
N ASP A 151 -7.74 0.18 -36.53
CA ASP A 151 -7.29 1.46 -35.96
C ASP A 151 -7.94 1.64 -34.58
N VAL A 152 -7.13 1.46 -33.54
CA VAL A 152 -7.54 1.70 -32.16
C VAL A 152 -6.76 2.88 -31.60
N LEU A 153 -7.45 4.01 -31.41
CA LEU A 153 -6.88 5.17 -30.72
C LEU A 153 -6.90 4.95 -29.21
N LEU A 154 -5.72 4.94 -28.61
CA LEU A 154 -5.56 4.73 -27.16
C LEU A 154 -5.54 6.04 -26.37
N GLY A 155 -5.23 7.15 -27.05
CA GLY A 155 -5.12 8.47 -26.44
C GLY A 155 -4.11 9.36 -27.15
N ALA A 156 -3.42 10.21 -26.38
CA ALA A 156 -2.41 11.11 -26.92
C ALA A 156 -1.24 11.34 -25.94
N ALA A 157 -0.03 11.40 -26.49
CA ALA A 157 1.12 11.97 -25.83
C ALA A 157 0.94 13.48 -25.68
N VAL A 158 1.08 13.97 -24.45
CA VAL A 158 1.04 15.41 -24.11
C VAL A 158 2.45 15.98 -23.90
N SER A 159 3.43 15.10 -23.71
CA SER A 159 4.87 15.40 -23.70
C SER A 159 5.66 14.14 -24.08
N ALA A 160 6.99 14.23 -24.10
CA ALA A 160 7.85 13.09 -24.45
C ALA A 160 7.71 11.88 -23.53
N THR A 161 7.32 12.09 -22.28
CA THR A 161 7.29 11.06 -21.23
C THR A 161 5.91 10.90 -20.61
N ARG A 162 4.87 11.50 -21.20
CA ARG A 162 3.51 11.49 -20.64
C ARG A 162 2.46 11.31 -21.73
N ILE A 163 1.58 10.35 -21.52
CA ILE A 163 0.37 10.14 -22.33
C ILE A 163 -0.89 10.31 -21.48
N THR A 164 -1.96 10.79 -22.09
CA THR A 164 -3.31 10.73 -21.51
C THR A 164 -4.09 9.65 -22.25
N LEU A 165 -4.57 8.65 -21.51
CA LEU A 165 -5.39 7.57 -22.02
C LEU A 165 -6.81 8.05 -22.30
N ASN A 166 -7.30 7.71 -23.48
CA ASN A 166 -8.68 7.85 -23.92
C ASN A 166 -8.95 6.74 -24.94
N LEU A 167 -9.18 5.53 -24.42
CA LEU A 167 -9.41 4.33 -25.23
C LEU A 167 -10.68 4.53 -26.07
N GLN A 168 -10.58 4.33 -27.37
CA GLN A 168 -11.69 4.43 -28.32
C GLN A 168 -12.07 3.06 -28.86
N ASP A 169 -13.28 2.96 -29.40
CA ASP A 169 -13.74 1.75 -30.08
C ASP A 169 -12.85 1.47 -31.31
N PRO A 170 -12.57 0.19 -31.62
CA PRO A 170 -11.83 -0.19 -32.81
C PRO A 170 -12.54 0.24 -34.10
N ILE A 171 -11.75 0.71 -35.07
CA ILE A 171 -12.23 0.98 -36.43
C ILE A 171 -11.56 -0.02 -37.37
N ASP A 172 -12.35 -0.86 -38.02
CA ASP A 172 -11.86 -1.79 -39.03
C ASP A 172 -11.41 -1.04 -40.31
N LEU A 173 -10.26 -1.42 -40.86
CA LEU A 173 -9.61 -0.79 -42.01
C LEU A 173 -9.66 -1.66 -43.29
N GLU A 174 -10.56 -2.65 -43.35
CA GLU A 174 -10.85 -3.48 -44.53
C GLU A 174 -10.88 -2.74 -45.90
#